data_AF-A0A059CJI6-F1
#
_entry.id   AF-A0A059CJI6-F1
#
_cell.length_a   1.000
_cell.length_b   1.000
_cell.length_c   1.000
_cell.angle_alpha   90.00
_cell.angle_beta   90.00
_cell.angle_gamma   90.00
#
_symmetry.space_group_name_H-M   'P 1'
#
loop_
_entity.id
_entity.type
_entity.pdbx_description
1 polymer ?
#
loop_
_entity_poly.entity_id
_entity_poly.type
_entity_poly.pdbx_seq_one_letter_code
_entity_poly.pdbx_strand_id
1 'polypeptide(L)'
;MLSTSEPDLEFNHESEIQSEVQIFYKDEEIANVAGNLLGSSNGLDRSRALHKYMKIGEKLYKESHQMDEKIRGFESCIRRSYFHMKPLDDNQVENWHKYLDFVEKQEDFDWVVKLYERCLIPAANYPEFWMRYVHFMETKGGRELANSALDRAVGIFLKSENIMLPDKHKIEKEQNAQLRNQLAQLAQLEQAQKLQIQQQDSTIQSLQNICHNYLRQPLQSTTIRPCFAIVA
;
A
#
# COMPACT_ATOMS: atom_id res chain seq x y z
N MET A 1 39.88 54.88 27.17
CA MET A 1 39.65 54.57 25.75
C MET A 1 38.20 54.13 25.61
N LEU A 2 37.47 54.80 24.72
CA LEU A 2 36.07 54.59 24.38
C LEU A 2 35.87 53.31 23.54
N SER A 3 34.69 52.70 23.66
CA SER A 3 33.89 52.09 22.59
C SER A 3 32.68 51.40 23.25
N THR A 4 31.57 52.10 23.45
CA THR A 4 30.34 52.06 22.62
C THR A 4 29.66 50.69 22.53
N SER A 5 28.43 50.72 23.04
CA SER A 5 27.33 49.76 23.09
C SER A 5 26.68 49.45 21.74
N GLU A 6 26.18 48.22 21.59
CA GLU A 6 25.02 47.84 20.77
C GLU A 6 24.20 46.79 21.54
N PRO A 7 22.87 46.97 21.72
CA PRO A 7 21.98 45.91 22.16
C PRO A 7 21.28 45.25 20.96
N ASP A 8 21.27 43.92 20.98
CA ASP A 8 20.57 43.06 20.02
C ASP A 8 19.06 43.35 20.01
N LEU A 9 18.55 43.77 18.85
CA LEU A 9 17.12 43.83 18.55
C LEU A 9 16.63 42.42 18.21
N GLU A 10 16.12 41.71 19.22
CA GLU A 10 15.36 40.49 19.03
C GLU A 10 14.12 40.74 18.17
N PHE A 11 14.12 40.07 17.02
CA PHE A 11 13.06 40.06 16.03
C PHE A 11 11.93 39.14 16.52
N ASN A 12 10.96 39.70 17.26
CA ASN A 12 9.72 38.98 17.57
C ASN A 12 8.81 38.96 16.33
N HIS A 13 8.69 37.76 15.74
CA HIS A 13 7.73 37.44 14.69
C HIS A 13 6.30 37.47 15.25
N GLU A 14 5.64 38.63 15.20
CA GLU A 14 4.19 38.68 15.12
C GLU A 14 3.78 38.26 13.70
N SER A 15 3.25 37.05 13.59
CA SER A 15 2.58 36.59 12.35
C SER A 15 1.12 37.04 12.39
N GLU A 16 0.89 38.32 12.10
CA GLU A 16 -0.42 38.76 11.64
C GLU A 16 -0.67 38.12 10.27
N ILE A 17 -1.64 37.21 10.24
CA ILE A 17 -2.19 36.65 9.00
C ILE A 17 -2.90 37.78 8.27
N GLN A 18 -2.16 38.51 7.45
CA GLN A 18 -2.76 39.32 6.39
C GLN A 18 -3.25 38.35 5.32
N SER A 19 -4.57 38.18 5.26
CA SER A 19 -5.26 37.64 4.10
C SER A 19 -4.96 38.54 2.89
N GLU A 20 -3.83 38.28 2.22
CA GLU A 20 -3.49 38.91 0.95
C GLU A 20 -4.47 38.40 -0.10
N VAL A 21 -5.34 39.29 -0.55
CA VAL A 21 -6.15 39.10 -1.76
C VAL A 21 -5.20 38.74 -2.89
N GLN A 22 -5.39 37.58 -3.51
CA GLN A 22 -4.58 37.13 -4.64
C GLN A 22 -4.87 38.02 -5.87
N ILE A 23 -4.12 39.12 -5.98
CA ILE A 23 -4.23 40.05 -7.12
C ILE A 23 -3.64 39.37 -8.36
N PHE A 24 -4.49 38.78 -9.19
CA PHE A 24 -4.11 38.27 -10.50
C PHE A 24 -3.90 39.45 -11.47
N TYR A 25 -2.70 39.57 -12.03
CA TYR A 25 -2.46 40.46 -13.16
C TYR A 25 -3.03 39.79 -14.41
N LYS A 26 -3.98 40.46 -15.08
CA LYS A 26 -4.51 39.95 -16.35
C LYS A 26 -3.43 40.06 -17.42
N ASP A 27 -3.41 39.11 -18.36
CA ASP A 27 -2.47 39.11 -19.49
C ASP A 27 -2.49 40.43 -20.27
N GLU A 28 -3.66 41.07 -20.36
CA GLU A 28 -3.84 42.38 -20.98
C GLU A 28 -3.09 43.51 -20.24
N GLU A 29 -3.05 43.47 -18.89
CA GLU A 29 -2.32 44.44 -18.09
C GLU A 29 -0.80 44.26 -18.25
N ILE A 30 -0.33 43.00 -18.27
CA ILE A 30 1.06 42.66 -18.51
C ILE A 30 1.49 43.09 -19.92
N ALA A 31 0.66 42.81 -20.93
CA ALA A 31 0.88 43.20 -22.32
C ALA A 31 0.93 44.73 -22.48
N ASN A 32 0.05 45.46 -21.79
CA ASN A 32 0.05 46.92 -21.79
C ASN A 32 1.33 47.49 -21.14
N VAL A 33 1.81 46.91 -20.03
CA VAL A 33 3.06 47.32 -19.40
C VAL A 33 4.26 47.06 -20.32
N ALA A 34 4.31 45.88 -20.95
CA ALA A 34 5.36 45.53 -21.91
C ALA A 34 5.33 46.44 -23.15
N GLY A 35 4.14 46.75 -23.67
CA GLY A 35 3.96 47.68 -24.79
C GLY A 35 4.46 49.08 -24.47
N ASN A 36 4.18 49.61 -23.29
CA ASN A 36 4.68 50.91 -22.84
C ASN A 36 6.21 50.92 -22.66
N LEU A 37 6.78 49.81 -22.21
CA LEU A 37 8.22 49.65 -22.04
C LEU A 37 8.97 49.69 -23.39
N LEU A 38 8.43 49.00 -24.39
CA LEU A 38 9.05 48.86 -25.72
C LEU A 38 8.70 50.01 -26.68
N GLY A 39 7.52 50.61 -26.55
CA GLY A 39 6.95 51.54 -27.54
C GLY A 39 6.98 53.03 -27.19
N SER A 40 7.14 53.43 -25.92
CA SER A 40 7.10 54.86 -25.56
C SER A 40 8.37 55.59 -26.03
N SER A 41 8.29 56.82 -26.54
CA SER A 41 9.45 57.67 -26.86
C SER A 41 9.95 58.49 -25.66
N ASN A 42 9.13 58.59 -24.60
CA ASN A 42 9.43 59.34 -23.38
C ASN A 42 10.21 58.48 -22.38
N GLY A 43 11.40 58.92 -21.97
CA GLY A 43 12.26 58.19 -21.02
C GLY A 43 11.61 57.98 -19.64
N LEU A 44 10.81 58.93 -19.16
CA LEU A 44 10.10 58.83 -17.88
C LEU A 44 9.02 57.73 -17.91
N ASP A 45 8.28 57.62 -19.01
CA ASP A 45 7.22 56.62 -19.17
C ASP A 45 7.82 55.21 -19.28
N ARG A 46 8.95 55.05 -19.99
CA ARG A 46 9.71 53.79 -20.01
C ARG A 46 10.21 53.41 -18.62
N SER A 47 10.75 54.36 -17.86
CA SER A 47 11.24 54.10 -16.50
C SER A 47 10.11 53.64 -15.57
N ARG A 48 8.94 54.29 -15.64
CA ARG A 48 7.75 53.88 -14.88
C ARG A 48 7.24 52.50 -15.32
N ALA A 49 7.21 52.21 -16.63
CA ALA A 49 6.83 50.92 -17.16
C ALA A 49 7.80 49.81 -16.72
N LEU A 50 9.10 50.09 -16.70
CA LEU A 50 10.13 49.15 -16.23
C LEU A 50 9.92 48.78 -14.77
N HIS A 51 9.72 49.77 -13.90
CA HIS A 51 9.46 49.51 -12.48
C HIS A 51 8.19 48.68 -12.28
N LYS A 52 7.11 48.96 -13.03
CA LYS A 52 5.90 48.12 -13.01
C LYS A 52 6.17 46.70 -13.48
N TYR A 53 6.90 46.54 -14.58
CA TYR A 53 7.27 45.23 -15.13
C TYR A 53 8.07 44.39 -14.13
N MET A 54 9.09 44.99 -13.50
CA MET A 54 9.89 44.33 -12.47
C MET A 54 9.02 43.89 -11.29
N LYS A 55 8.17 44.78 -10.78
CA LYS A 55 7.26 44.47 -9.67
C LYS A 55 6.29 43.33 -9.99
N ILE A 56 5.74 43.30 -11.21
CA ILE A 56 4.88 42.20 -11.68
C ILE A 56 5.69 40.90 -11.73
N GLY A 57 6.88 40.93 -12.33
CA GLY A 57 7.75 39.74 -12.45
C GLY A 57 8.16 39.16 -11.10
N GLU A 58 8.55 40.01 -10.14
CA GLU A 58 8.87 39.61 -8.77
C GLU A 58 7.68 38.93 -8.09
N LYS A 59 6.46 39.48 -8.28
CA LYS A 59 5.24 38.88 -7.72
C LYS A 59 4.95 37.51 -8.31
N LEU A 60 4.97 37.39 -9.64
CA LEU A 60 4.76 36.12 -10.35
C LEU A 60 5.79 35.07 -9.93
N TYR A 61 7.05 35.46 -9.80
CA TYR A 61 8.11 34.58 -9.32
C TYR A 61 7.83 34.11 -7.89
N LYS A 62 7.49 35.03 -6.98
CA LYS A 62 7.20 34.68 -5.58
C LYS A 62 6.02 33.72 -5.47
N GLU A 63 4.92 33.98 -6.19
CA GLU A 63 3.74 33.11 -6.22
C GLU A 63 4.08 31.73 -6.80
N SER A 64 4.79 31.69 -7.92
CA SER A 64 5.21 30.45 -8.57
C SER A 64 6.13 29.64 -7.65
N HIS A 65 7.09 30.29 -6.99
CA HIS A 65 8.00 29.63 -6.06
C HIS A 65 7.25 29.05 -4.85
N GLN A 66 6.28 29.78 -4.28
CA GLN A 66 5.45 29.26 -3.19
C GLN A 66 4.60 28.05 -3.62
N MET A 67 4.09 28.05 -4.86
CA MET A 67 3.36 26.91 -5.41
C MET A 67 4.30 25.71 -5.65
N ASP A 68 5.48 25.95 -6.22
CA ASP A 68 6.51 24.93 -6.45
C ASP A 68 6.96 24.27 -5.15
N GLU A 69 7.19 25.04 -4.09
CA GLU A 69 7.55 24.53 -2.77
C GLU A 69 6.50 23.56 -2.21
N LYS A 70 5.21 23.86 -2.40
CA LYS A 70 4.10 22.97 -2.01
C LYS A 70 4.09 21.71 -2.87
N ILE A 71 4.20 21.84 -4.19
CA ILE A 71 4.23 20.73 -5.15
C ILE A 71 5.40 19.78 -4.84
N ARG A 72 6.58 20.35 -4.60
CA ARG A 72 7.81 19.62 -4.29
C ARG A 72 7.65 18.71 -3.07
N GLY A 73 6.90 19.15 -2.06
CA GLY A 73 6.53 18.32 -0.91
C GLY A 73 5.87 17.01 -1.32
N PHE A 74 4.85 17.08 -2.19
CA PHE A 74 4.14 15.90 -2.70
C PHE A 74 5.00 15.06 -3.65
N GLU A 75 5.71 15.70 -4.59
CA GLU A 75 6.52 15.02 -5.61
C GLU A 75 7.67 14.22 -4.99
N SER A 76 8.30 14.74 -3.93
CA SER A 76 9.37 14.04 -3.20
C SER A 76 8.92 12.70 -2.58
N CYS A 77 7.61 12.56 -2.33
CA CYS A 77 7.01 11.37 -1.73
C CYS A 77 6.52 10.35 -2.79
N ILE A 78 6.53 10.71 -4.08
CA ILE A 78 6.19 9.81 -5.18
C ILE A 78 7.44 9.02 -5.58
N ARG A 79 7.54 7.76 -5.13
CA ARG A 79 8.69 6.88 -5.42
C ARG A 79 8.48 5.99 -6.65
N ARG A 80 7.22 5.70 -7.00
CA ARG A 80 6.87 4.80 -8.11
C ARG A 80 6.04 5.56 -9.14
N SER A 81 6.63 5.79 -10.30
CA SER A 81 6.01 6.52 -11.42
C SER A 81 5.42 5.62 -12.51
N TYR A 82 5.51 4.30 -12.35
CA TYR A 82 5.06 3.30 -13.32
C TYR A 82 4.15 2.26 -12.67
N PHE A 83 3.36 1.58 -13.49
CA PHE A 83 2.46 0.52 -13.03
C PHE A 83 3.24 -0.73 -12.58
N HIS A 84 2.82 -1.32 -11.47
CA HIS A 84 3.36 -2.59 -10.96
C HIS A 84 2.27 -3.32 -10.15
N MET A 85 2.21 -4.66 -10.23
CA MET A 85 1.17 -5.45 -9.53
C MET A 85 1.22 -5.35 -8.01
N LYS A 86 2.41 -5.22 -7.43
CA LYS A 86 2.56 -5.01 -5.98
C LYS A 86 1.85 -3.71 -5.59
N PRO A 87 1.04 -3.67 -4.52
CA PRO A 87 0.43 -2.43 -4.07
C PRO A 87 1.50 -1.35 -3.80
N LEU A 88 1.08 -0.10 -3.94
CA LEU A 88 1.74 1.08 -3.40
C LEU A 88 1.74 1.01 -1.87
N ASP A 89 2.78 1.57 -1.26
CA ASP A 89 2.84 1.68 0.20
C ASP A 89 1.77 2.67 0.68
N ASP A 90 1.21 2.45 1.88
CA ASP A 90 0.11 3.28 2.42
C ASP A 90 0.45 4.78 2.43
N ASN A 91 1.71 5.12 2.73
CA ASN A 91 2.20 6.50 2.68
C ASN A 91 2.10 7.13 1.28
N GLN A 92 2.28 6.34 0.22
CA GLN A 92 2.17 6.83 -1.16
C GLN A 92 0.71 7.02 -1.55
N VAL A 93 -0.16 6.10 -1.15
CA VAL A 93 -1.61 6.21 -1.37
C VAL A 93 -2.15 7.46 -0.67
N GLU A 94 -1.78 7.66 0.59
CA GLU A 94 -2.15 8.86 1.36
C GLU A 94 -1.59 10.14 0.72
N ASN A 95 -0.34 10.13 0.26
CA ASN A 95 0.25 11.27 -0.44
C ASN A 95 -0.51 11.62 -1.74
N TRP A 96 -0.94 10.62 -2.52
CA TRP A 96 -1.75 10.85 -3.72
C TRP A 96 -3.09 11.49 -3.38
N HIS A 97 -3.78 11.02 -2.33
CA HIS A 97 -5.02 11.67 -1.89
C HIS A 97 -4.80 13.13 -1.49
N LYS A 98 -3.77 13.42 -0.69
CA LYS A 98 -3.43 14.79 -0.28
C LYS A 98 -3.06 15.68 -1.47
N TYR A 99 -2.34 15.14 -2.45
CA TYR A 99 -1.95 15.89 -3.64
C TYR A 99 -3.17 16.18 -4.54
N LEU A 100 -4.06 15.21 -4.72
CA LEU A 100 -5.32 15.41 -5.44
C LEU A 100 -6.23 16.43 -4.73
N ASP A 101 -6.37 16.34 -3.40
CA ASP A 101 -7.10 17.34 -2.59
C ASP A 101 -6.52 18.75 -2.78
N PHE A 102 -5.20 18.86 -2.92
CA PHE A 102 -4.52 20.14 -3.10
C PHE A 102 -4.83 20.75 -4.47
N VAL A 103 -4.71 19.98 -5.57
CA VAL A 103 -4.94 20.51 -6.92
C VAL A 103 -6.41 20.78 -7.22
N GLU A 104 -7.33 19.98 -6.69
CA GLU A 104 -8.78 20.19 -6.88
C GLU A 104 -9.24 21.56 -6.34
N LYS A 105 -8.55 22.08 -5.32
CA LYS A 105 -8.80 23.41 -4.74
C LYS A 105 -8.24 24.57 -5.57
N GLN A 106 -7.39 24.31 -6.56
CA GLN A 106 -6.75 25.36 -7.36
C GLN A 106 -7.61 25.80 -8.55
N GLU A 107 -8.74 25.12 -8.79
CA GLU A 107 -9.69 25.40 -9.87
C GLU A 107 -9.13 25.35 -11.30
N ASP A 108 -7.88 24.93 -11.49
CA ASP A 108 -7.27 24.65 -12.78
C ASP A 108 -7.65 23.24 -13.25
N PHE A 109 -8.68 23.16 -14.11
CA PHE A 109 -9.18 21.90 -14.62
C PHE A 109 -8.10 21.08 -15.35
N ASP A 110 -7.34 21.70 -16.25
CA ASP A 110 -6.34 21.00 -17.06
C ASP A 110 -5.23 20.42 -16.19
N TRP A 111 -4.82 21.14 -15.15
CA TRP A 111 -3.84 20.64 -14.19
C TRP A 111 -4.38 19.45 -13.38
N VAL A 112 -5.61 19.54 -12.88
CA VAL A 112 -6.24 18.44 -12.13
C VAL A 112 -6.35 17.18 -13.01
N VAL A 113 -6.79 17.32 -14.25
CA VAL A 113 -6.86 16.20 -15.21
C VAL A 113 -5.47 15.57 -15.42
N LYS A 114 -4.44 16.39 -15.69
CA LYS A 114 -3.07 15.90 -15.87
C LYS A 114 -2.57 15.15 -14.64
N LEU A 115 -2.87 15.64 -13.43
CA LEU A 115 -2.44 14.96 -12.21
C LEU A 115 -3.18 13.65 -11.99
N TYR A 116 -4.49 13.61 -12.26
CA TYR A 116 -5.29 12.37 -12.20
C TYR A 116 -4.76 11.31 -13.15
N GLU A 117 -4.56 11.65 -14.43
CA GLU A 117 -4.01 10.71 -15.41
C GLU A 117 -2.63 10.18 -14.96
N ARG A 118 -1.81 11.02 -14.32
CA ARG A 118 -0.53 10.60 -13.77
C ARG A 118 -0.66 9.70 -12.54
N CYS A 119 -1.60 9.99 -11.64
CA CYS A 119 -1.89 9.17 -10.45
C CYS A 119 -2.34 7.76 -10.82
N LEU A 120 -3.17 7.65 -11.87
CA LEU A 120 -3.75 6.39 -12.32
C LEU A 120 -2.74 5.46 -13.02
N ILE A 121 -1.53 5.92 -13.35
CA ILE A 121 -0.46 5.05 -13.87
C ILE A 121 0.00 4.05 -12.79
N PRO A 122 0.58 4.48 -11.64
CA PRO A 122 0.96 3.56 -10.58
C PRO A 122 -0.24 3.03 -9.78
N ALA A 123 -1.36 3.76 -9.74
CA ALA A 123 -2.54 3.41 -8.95
C ALA A 123 -3.69 2.80 -9.79
N ALA A 124 -3.40 2.24 -10.96
CA ALA A 124 -4.43 1.71 -11.87
C ALA A 124 -5.33 0.64 -11.25
N ASN A 125 -4.83 -0.13 -10.28
CA ASN A 125 -5.55 -1.21 -9.59
C ASN A 125 -6.29 -0.75 -8.33
N TYR A 126 -6.41 0.56 -8.08
CA TYR A 126 -7.06 1.15 -6.92
C TYR A 126 -8.39 1.82 -7.35
N PRO A 127 -9.54 1.16 -7.16
CA PRO A 127 -10.83 1.68 -7.59
C PRO A 127 -11.17 3.07 -7.02
N GLU A 128 -10.69 3.39 -5.82
CA GLU A 128 -10.97 4.65 -5.14
C GLU A 128 -10.47 5.88 -5.93
N PHE A 129 -9.32 5.78 -6.60
CA PHE A 129 -8.81 6.88 -7.42
C PHE A 129 -9.61 7.04 -8.71
N TRP A 130 -10.02 5.93 -9.33
CA TRP A 130 -10.91 5.97 -10.50
C TRP A 130 -12.26 6.58 -10.18
N MET A 131 -12.90 6.14 -9.09
CA MET A 131 -14.19 6.66 -8.66
C MET A 131 -14.12 8.15 -8.34
N ARG A 132 -13.06 8.58 -7.65
CA ARG A 132 -12.83 10.00 -7.37
C ARG A 132 -12.64 10.81 -8.65
N TYR A 133 -11.89 10.28 -9.61
CA TYR A 133 -11.64 10.94 -10.89
C TYR A 133 -12.92 11.11 -11.73
N VAL A 134 -13.71 10.04 -11.85
CA VAL A 134 -15.01 10.06 -12.54
C VAL A 134 -15.93 11.10 -11.89
N HIS A 135 -16.02 11.09 -10.56
CA HIS A 135 -16.85 12.05 -9.82
C HIS A 135 -16.39 13.50 -10.07
N PHE A 136 -15.08 13.78 -10.01
CA PHE A 136 -14.54 15.09 -10.33
C PHE A 136 -14.94 15.54 -11.74
N MET A 137 -14.79 14.67 -12.75
CA MET A 137 -15.15 14.97 -14.13
C MET A 137 -16.65 15.26 -14.30
N GLU A 138 -17.52 14.52 -13.62
CA GLU A 138 -18.97 14.77 -13.61
C GLU A 138 -19.31 16.14 -13.02
N THR A 139 -18.71 16.50 -11.89
CA THR A 139 -18.97 17.80 -11.24
C THR A 139 -18.54 19.00 -12.08
N LYS A 140 -17.53 18.83 -12.93
CA LYS A 140 -17.05 19.88 -13.86
C LYS A 140 -17.78 19.89 -15.20
N GLY A 141 -18.81 19.04 -15.37
CA GLY A 141 -19.63 18.97 -16.59
C GLY A 141 -19.03 18.12 -17.72
N GLY A 142 -17.91 17.43 -17.46
CA GLY A 142 -17.20 16.59 -18.43
C GLY A 142 -17.77 15.18 -18.54
N ARG A 143 -19.06 15.03 -18.89
CA ARG A 143 -19.72 13.70 -18.95
C ARG A 143 -18.99 12.69 -19.83
N GLU A 144 -18.52 13.12 -21.01
CA GLU A 144 -17.79 12.24 -21.92
C GLU A 144 -16.45 11.78 -21.35
N LEU A 145 -15.74 12.67 -20.66
CA LEU A 145 -14.48 12.36 -19.98
C LEU A 145 -14.71 11.41 -18.79
N ALA A 146 -15.79 11.62 -18.02
CA ALA A 146 -16.21 10.74 -16.94
C ALA A 146 -16.52 9.32 -17.46
N ASN A 147 -17.31 9.20 -18.53
CA ASN A 147 -17.61 7.92 -19.16
C ASN A 147 -16.33 7.22 -19.69
N SER A 148 -15.45 7.97 -20.35
CA SER A 148 -14.16 7.44 -20.83
C SER A 148 -13.26 6.95 -19.69
N ALA A 149 -13.21 7.66 -18.56
CA ALA A 149 -12.51 7.22 -17.36
C ALA A 149 -13.13 5.94 -16.77
N LEU A 150 -14.46 5.86 -16.72
CA LEU A 150 -15.19 4.69 -16.23
C LEU A 150 -14.95 3.46 -17.11
N ASP A 151 -15.03 3.61 -18.44
CA ASP A 151 -14.78 2.53 -19.40
C ASP A 151 -13.36 1.96 -19.25
N ARG A 152 -12.36 2.83 -19.04
CA ARG A 152 -10.99 2.41 -18.75
C ARG A 152 -10.88 1.65 -17.43
N ALA A 153 -11.50 2.16 -16.37
CA ALA A 153 -11.51 1.50 -15.06
C ALA A 153 -12.09 0.08 -15.19
N VAL A 154 -13.27 -0.05 -15.78
CA VAL A 154 -13.94 -1.34 -16.04
C VAL A 154 -13.03 -2.26 -16.84
N GLY A 155 -12.38 -1.74 -17.89
CA GLY A 155 -11.43 -2.51 -18.70
C GLY A 155 -10.24 -3.04 -17.91
N ILE A 156 -9.71 -2.30 -16.94
CA ILE A 156 -8.59 -2.72 -16.09
C ILE A 156 -9.04 -3.83 -15.12
N PHE A 157 -10.15 -3.63 -14.41
CA PHE A 157 -10.62 -4.57 -13.39
C PHE A 157 -11.12 -5.89 -14.00
N LEU A 158 -11.88 -5.84 -15.09
CA LEU A 158 -12.37 -7.05 -15.75
C LEU A 158 -11.24 -7.87 -16.42
N LYS A 159 -10.21 -7.21 -16.97
CA LYS A 159 -9.04 -7.91 -17.53
C LYS A 159 -8.15 -8.49 -16.43
N SER A 160 -7.92 -7.74 -15.35
CA SER A 160 -7.10 -8.19 -14.22
C SER A 160 -7.69 -9.43 -13.56
N GLU A 161 -9.01 -9.44 -13.35
CA GLU A 161 -9.72 -10.58 -12.77
C GLU A 161 -9.65 -11.82 -13.69
N ASN A 162 -9.86 -11.66 -15.00
CA ASN A 162 -9.74 -12.76 -15.97
C ASN A 162 -8.32 -13.33 -16.09
N ILE A 163 -7.28 -12.53 -15.90
CA ILE A 163 -5.88 -13.00 -15.97
C ILE A 163 -5.44 -13.66 -14.65
N MET A 164 -5.91 -13.17 -13.49
CA MET A 164 -5.48 -13.71 -12.19
C MET A 164 -6.28 -14.93 -11.72
N LEU A 165 -7.53 -15.10 -12.13
CA LEU A 165 -8.36 -16.24 -11.75
C LEU A 165 -7.78 -17.61 -12.17
N PRO A 166 -7.28 -17.80 -13.41
CA PRO A 166 -6.74 -19.08 -13.85
C PRO A 166 -5.53 -19.55 -13.03
N ASP A 167 -4.62 -18.64 -12.68
CA ASP A 167 -3.43 -18.97 -11.91
C ASP A 167 -3.77 -19.26 -10.45
N LYS A 168 -4.71 -18.51 -9.86
CA LYS A 168 -5.24 -18.83 -8.52
C LYS A 168 -5.89 -20.22 -8.49
N HIS A 169 -6.75 -20.54 -9.45
CA HIS A 169 -7.39 -21.85 -9.54
C HIS A 169 -6.38 -22.98 -9.76
N LYS A 170 -5.32 -22.76 -10.54
CA LYS A 170 -4.25 -23.77 -10.72
C LYS A 170 -3.51 -24.02 -9.41
N ILE A 171 -3.09 -22.97 -8.71
CA ILE A 171 -2.39 -23.06 -7.42
C ILE A 171 -3.26 -23.79 -6.39
N GLU A 172 -4.54 -23.40 -6.29
CA GLU A 172 -5.48 -24.00 -5.35
C GLU A 172 -5.73 -25.48 -5.69
N LYS A 173 -5.85 -25.82 -6.97
CA LYS A 173 -6.00 -27.22 -7.41
C LYS A 173 -4.77 -28.06 -7.08
N GLU A 174 -3.58 -27.50 -7.26
CA GLU A 174 -2.32 -28.16 -6.95
C GLU A 174 -2.13 -28.37 -5.44
N GLN A 175 -2.44 -27.36 -4.63
CA GLN A 175 -2.45 -27.48 -3.17
C GLN A 175 -3.45 -28.53 -2.68
N ASN A 176 -4.67 -28.54 -3.25
CA ASN A 176 -5.68 -29.55 -2.92
C ASN A 176 -5.24 -30.96 -3.32
N ALA A 177 -4.55 -31.11 -4.45
CA ALA A 177 -3.98 -32.40 -4.86
C ALA A 177 -2.89 -32.86 -3.87
N GLN A 178 -2.02 -31.95 -3.43
CA GLN A 178 -1.02 -32.24 -2.40
C GLN A 178 -1.65 -32.65 -1.07
N LEU A 179 -2.68 -31.93 -0.60
CA LEU A 179 -3.41 -32.29 0.63
C LEU A 179 -4.06 -33.68 0.52
N ARG A 180 -4.70 -33.99 -0.60
CA ARG A 180 -5.29 -35.32 -0.84
C ARG A 180 -4.25 -36.42 -0.79
N ASN A 181 -3.07 -36.19 -1.36
CA ASN A 181 -1.97 -37.15 -1.32
C ASN A 181 -1.45 -37.37 0.12
N GLN A 182 -1.31 -36.30 0.91
CA GLN A 182 -0.93 -36.42 2.32
C GLN A 182 -1.97 -37.19 3.14
N LEU A 183 -3.26 -36.90 2.95
CA LEU A 183 -4.35 -37.62 3.62
C LEU A 183 -4.36 -39.12 3.26
N ALA A 184 -4.13 -39.45 1.99
CA ALA A 184 -4.05 -40.85 1.55
C ALA A 184 -2.89 -41.59 2.22
N GLN A 185 -1.72 -40.96 2.33
CA GLN A 185 -0.56 -41.55 3.04
C GLN A 185 -0.86 -41.77 4.52
N LEU A 186 -1.46 -40.79 5.20
CA LEU A 186 -1.83 -40.92 6.61
C LEU A 186 -2.84 -42.05 6.84
N ALA A 187 -3.83 -42.19 5.95
CA ALA A 187 -4.81 -43.28 6.04
C ALA A 187 -4.16 -44.67 5.90
N GLN A 188 -3.16 -44.81 5.01
CA GLN A 188 -2.40 -46.05 4.88
C GLN A 188 -1.57 -46.37 6.12
N LEU A 189 -0.92 -45.35 6.71
CA LEU A 189 -0.17 -45.52 7.96
C LEU A 189 -1.08 -45.92 9.12
N GLU A 190 -2.26 -45.32 9.23
CA GLU A 190 -3.24 -45.66 10.25
C GLU A 190 -3.74 -47.11 10.10
N GLN A 191 -4.02 -47.56 8.88
CA GLN A 191 -4.40 -48.95 8.61
C GLN A 191 -3.26 -49.93 8.96
N ALA A 192 -2.02 -49.61 8.61
CA ALA A 192 -0.86 -50.43 8.95
C ALA A 192 -0.66 -50.53 10.47
N GLN A 193 -0.81 -49.42 11.19
CA GLN A 193 -0.75 -49.39 12.66
C GLN A 193 -1.85 -50.24 13.29
N LYS A 194 -3.10 -50.16 12.80
CA LYS A 194 -4.21 -50.99 13.31
C LYS A 194 -3.93 -52.48 13.14
N LEU A 195 -3.42 -52.89 11.98
CA LEU A 195 -3.03 -54.28 11.74
C LEU A 195 -1.91 -54.74 12.68
N GLN A 196 -0.93 -53.87 12.93
CA GLN A 196 0.16 -54.16 13.85
C GLN A 196 -0.32 -54.34 15.29
N ILE A 197 -1.23 -53.47 15.75
CA ILE A 197 -1.85 -53.59 17.08
C ILE A 197 -2.64 -54.90 17.18
N GLN A 198 -3.43 -55.25 16.16
CA GLN A 198 -4.18 -56.51 16.15
C GLN A 198 -3.28 -57.75 16.23
N GLN A 199 -2.11 -57.72 15.57
CA GLN A 199 -1.11 -58.78 15.69
C GLN A 199 -0.52 -58.86 17.10
N GLN A 200 -0.20 -57.72 17.71
CA GLN A 200 0.27 -57.67 19.10
C GLN A 200 -0.75 -58.24 20.07
N ASP A 201 -2.03 -57.88 19.93
CA ASP A 201 -3.11 -58.40 20.78
C ASP A 201 -3.26 -59.92 20.66
N SER A 202 -3.15 -60.48 19.46
CA SER A 202 -3.20 -61.95 19.26
C SER A 202 -2.02 -62.66 19.92
N THR A 203 -0.86 -62.01 19.95
CA THR A 203 0.35 -62.54 20.61
C THR A 203 0.18 -62.49 22.11
N ILE A 204 -0.33 -61.37 22.65
CA ILE A 204 -0.63 -61.21 24.08
C ILE A 204 -1.63 -62.27 24.53
N GLN A 205 -2.72 -62.49 23.79
CA GLN A 205 -3.71 -63.53 24.10
C GLN A 205 -3.10 -64.94 24.09
N SER A 206 -2.24 -65.24 23.11
CA SER A 206 -1.54 -66.52 23.05
C SER A 206 -0.63 -66.73 24.27
N LEU A 207 0.13 -65.71 24.66
CA LEU A 207 0.98 -65.74 25.84
C LEU A 207 0.16 -65.85 27.14
N GLN A 208 -0.96 -65.13 27.25
CA GLN A 208 -1.89 -65.23 28.38
C GLN A 208 -2.44 -66.65 28.53
N ASN A 209 -2.83 -67.29 27.42
CA ASN A 209 -3.30 -68.68 27.42
C ASN A 209 -2.21 -69.65 27.88
N ILE A 210 -0.97 -69.45 27.42
CA ILE A 210 0.19 -70.24 27.86
C ILE A 210 0.39 -70.09 29.38
N CYS A 211 0.47 -68.87 29.89
CA CYS A 211 0.61 -68.60 31.33
C CYS A 211 -0.54 -69.20 32.15
N HIS A 212 -1.79 -69.05 31.68
CA HIS A 212 -2.96 -69.63 32.33
C HIS A 212 -2.87 -71.15 32.42
N ASN A 213 -2.42 -71.83 31.36
CA ASN A 213 -2.22 -73.29 31.35
C ASN A 213 -1.09 -73.74 32.29
N TYR A 214 0.02 -72.98 32.38
CA TYR A 214 1.10 -73.28 33.32
C TYR A 214 0.67 -73.13 34.78
N LEU A 215 -0.10 -72.09 35.12
CA LEU A 215 -0.61 -71.87 36.48
C LEU A 215 -1.67 -72.90 36.92
N ARG A 216 -2.27 -73.63 35.97
CA ARG A 216 -3.28 -74.66 36.24
C ARG A 216 -2.71 -76.06 36.48
N GLN A 217 -1.40 -76.25 36.35
CA GLN A 217 -0.78 -77.53 36.68
C GLN A 217 -0.70 -77.72 38.21
N PRO A 218 -1.19 -78.84 38.77
CA PRO A 218 -1.08 -79.09 40.20
C PRO A 218 0.40 -79.29 40.57
N LEU A 219 0.86 -78.56 41.59
CA LEU A 219 2.19 -78.70 42.19
C LEU A 219 2.43 -80.18 42.53
N GLN A 220 3.23 -80.88 41.73
CA GLN A 220 3.76 -82.17 42.15
C GLN A 220 4.75 -81.90 43.28
N SER A 221 4.36 -82.32 44.49
CA SER A 221 5.07 -82.04 45.73
C SER A 221 6.50 -82.58 45.70
N THR A 222 7.47 -81.70 45.87
CA THR A 222 8.81 -82.05 46.37
C THR A 222 8.69 -82.42 47.84
N THR A 223 8.56 -83.71 48.14
CA THR A 223 8.68 -84.23 49.50
C THR A 223 10.15 -84.18 49.91
N ILE A 224 10.53 -83.13 50.63
CA ILE A 224 11.68 -83.16 51.55
C ILE A 224 11.30 -84.12 52.68
N ARG A 225 12.09 -85.18 52.91
CA ARG A 225 11.98 -86.00 54.13
C ARG A 225 13.35 -86.12 54.82
N PRO A 226 13.44 -85.82 56.13
CA PRO A 226 14.69 -85.73 56.87
C PRO A 226 15.20 -87.10 57.32
N CYS A 227 16.52 -87.19 57.53
CA CYS A 227 17.20 -88.28 58.22
C CYS A 227 16.63 -88.47 59.63
N PHE A 228 16.14 -89.67 59.96
CA PHE A 228 16.22 -90.24 61.32
C PHE A 228 16.24 -91.77 61.24
N ALA A 229 17.24 -92.34 61.90
CA ALA A 229 17.50 -93.77 62.07
C ALA A 229 16.43 -94.46 62.94
N ILE A 230 16.34 -95.79 62.88
CA ILE A 230 16.21 -96.69 64.05
C ILE A 230 16.58 -98.13 63.66
N VAL A 231 17.32 -98.74 64.57
CA VAL A 231 17.84 -100.11 64.67
C VAL A 231 16.73 -101.11 64.99
N ALA A 232 16.77 -102.29 64.38
CA ALA A 232 16.40 -103.59 64.99
C ALA A 232 17.04 -104.73 64.17
#